data_AF-A0A9P0CQM4-F1
#
_entry.id   AF-A0A9P0CQM4-F1
#
_cell.length_a   1.000
_cell.length_b   1.000
_cell.length_c   1.000
_cell.angle_alpha   90.00
_cell.angle_beta   90.00
_cell.angle_gamma   90.00
#
_symmetry.space_group_name_H-M   'P 1'
#
loop_
_entity.id
_entity.type
_entity.pdbx_description
1 polymer ?
#
loop_
_entity_poly.entity_id
_entity_poly.type
_entity_poly.pdbx_seq_one_letter_code
_entity_poly.pdbx_strand_id
1 'polypeptide(L)'
;MLSRAAILSGQTSKSLVASCLRATSTSSLNNQVAKTDDKPTEVGFQRPVRQEPGKVRLGFVPEEWFQFFYKKTGVTGPYTFAFTLSTYLVSKEIYVLEHEYYTGLSLIIMWVYGIKTLGPKLAAYLDKEIDEFEKGWNESREEQKAALSDQIKDEEKNQWSVEGQNVLVEAKRENVALQLEANYRERIIQVYSEVKKRLDYQVEKQNIERRITQKNLVDWVVAKVRSSITPDQEKQNINKCINDLSLLAKA
;
A
#
# COMPACT_ATOMS: atom_id res chain seq x y z
N MET A 1 -22.57 -1.91 -35.28
CA MET A 1 -21.51 -2.90 -35.62
C MET A 1 -20.39 -3.02 -34.57
N LEU A 2 -20.55 -2.49 -33.34
CA LEU A 2 -19.46 -2.43 -32.35
C LEU A 2 -19.45 -3.57 -31.30
N SER A 3 -20.46 -4.44 -31.29
CA SER A 3 -20.58 -5.49 -30.27
C SER A 3 -19.76 -6.76 -30.58
N ARG A 4 -19.42 -7.03 -31.85
CA ARG A 4 -18.64 -8.22 -32.23
C ARG A 4 -17.11 -8.07 -32.07
N ALA A 5 -16.59 -6.84 -32.04
CA ALA A 5 -15.15 -6.61 -31.89
C ALA A 5 -14.66 -6.80 -30.44
N ALA A 6 -15.50 -6.50 -29.44
CA ALA A 6 -15.15 -6.67 -28.03
C ALA A 6 -15.02 -8.14 -27.60
N ILE A 7 -15.80 -9.03 -28.23
CA ILE A 7 -15.79 -10.47 -27.91
C ILE A 7 -14.55 -11.16 -28.48
N LEU A 8 -14.02 -10.71 -29.62
CA LEU A 8 -12.79 -11.27 -30.20
C LEU A 8 -11.51 -10.85 -29.43
N SER A 9 -11.49 -9.62 -28.88
CA SER A 9 -10.36 -9.10 -28.09
C SER A 9 -10.15 -9.85 -26.76
N GLY A 10 -11.25 -10.28 -26.12
CA GLY A 10 -11.20 -11.03 -24.86
C GLY A 10 -10.84 -12.51 -25.00
N GLN A 11 -10.92 -13.09 -26.20
CA GLN A 11 -10.56 -14.50 -26.43
C GLN A 11 -9.07 -14.69 -26.70
N THR A 12 -8.41 -13.73 -27.38
CA THR A 12 -6.97 -13.81 -27.67
C THR A 12 -6.11 -13.63 -26.42
N SER A 13 -6.54 -12.79 -25.49
CA SER A 13 -5.90 -12.57 -24.18
C SER A 13 -6.00 -13.81 -23.27
N LYS A 14 -7.13 -14.54 -23.29
CA LYS A 14 -7.27 -15.82 -22.56
C LYS A 14 -6.40 -16.94 -23.14
N SER A 15 -6.19 -16.96 -24.46
CA SER A 15 -5.31 -17.94 -25.11
C SER A 15 -3.83 -17.74 -24.75
N LEU A 16 -3.36 -16.50 -24.61
CA LEU A 16 -1.96 -16.21 -24.25
C LEU A 16 -1.66 -16.53 -22.78
N VAL A 17 -2.62 -16.32 -21.88
CA VAL A 17 -2.50 -16.71 -20.46
C VAL A 17 -2.56 -18.23 -20.29
N ALA A 18 -3.36 -18.94 -21.11
CA ALA A 18 -3.42 -20.40 -21.09
C ALA A 18 -2.12 -21.08 -21.57
N SER A 19 -1.36 -20.44 -22.47
CA SER A 19 -0.05 -20.94 -22.95
C SER A 19 1.07 -20.81 -21.90
N CYS A 20 0.97 -19.84 -21.00
CA CYS A 20 2.00 -19.59 -19.98
C CYS A 20 1.81 -20.46 -18.71
N LEU A 21 0.60 -21.01 -18.52
CA LEU A 21 0.27 -21.88 -17.38
C LEU A 21 0.73 -23.34 -17.51
N ARG A 22 1.34 -23.73 -18.64
CA ARG A 22 1.71 -25.14 -18.91
C ARG A 22 3.19 -25.49 -18.64
N ALA A 23 3.95 -24.63 -17.98
CA ALA A 23 5.35 -24.89 -17.62
C ALA A 23 5.67 -24.81 -16.11
N THR A 24 4.67 -24.62 -15.25
CA THR A 24 4.85 -24.62 -13.79
C THR A 24 3.72 -25.37 -13.10
N SER A 25 3.61 -26.67 -13.37
CA SER A 25 2.92 -27.58 -12.46
C SER A 25 3.79 -27.78 -11.21
N THR A 26 3.89 -26.77 -10.36
CA THR A 26 4.28 -26.95 -8.96
C THR A 26 2.98 -27.17 -8.17
N SER A 27 2.76 -28.41 -7.80
CA SER A 27 1.63 -28.89 -7.01
C SER A 27 1.39 -28.07 -5.74
N SER A 28 0.11 -27.99 -5.34
CA SER A 28 -0.42 -27.30 -4.15
C SER A 28 0.16 -27.73 -2.78
N LEU A 29 1.13 -28.66 -2.76
CA LEU A 29 1.82 -29.11 -1.56
C LEU A 29 2.90 -28.14 -1.06
N ASN A 30 3.33 -27.16 -1.87
CA ASN A 30 4.42 -26.25 -1.49
C ASN A 30 3.99 -24.94 -0.81
N ASN A 31 2.69 -24.67 -0.66
CA ASN A 31 2.19 -23.44 -0.01
C ASN A 31 2.38 -23.40 1.51
N GLN A 32 2.96 -24.43 2.14
CA GLN A 32 3.33 -24.40 3.56
C GLN A 32 4.76 -23.88 3.84
N VAL A 33 5.56 -23.59 2.81
CA VAL A 33 6.96 -23.16 2.99
C VAL A 33 7.10 -21.63 3.14
N ALA A 34 6.01 -20.86 2.99
CA ALA A 34 6.01 -19.41 3.13
C ALA A 34 5.59 -18.93 4.53
N LYS A 35 6.15 -19.53 5.58
CA LYS A 35 6.20 -18.92 6.92
C LYS A 35 7.65 -18.76 7.33
N THR A 36 8.04 -17.50 7.47
CA THR A 36 9.24 -17.04 8.14
C THR A 36 9.19 -17.47 9.61
N ASP A 37 9.85 -18.57 9.95
CA ASP A 37 10.17 -18.93 11.32
C ASP A 37 11.68 -19.25 11.39
N ASP A 38 12.38 -18.55 12.28
CA ASP A 38 13.84 -18.61 12.55
C ASP A 38 14.31 -19.94 13.19
N LYS A 39 13.83 -21.09 12.70
CA LYS A 39 14.36 -22.40 13.08
C LYS A 39 14.52 -23.30 11.84
N PRO A 40 15.71 -23.87 11.61
CA PRO A 40 15.93 -24.73 10.45
C PRO A 40 15.17 -26.05 10.68
N THR A 41 14.02 -26.18 10.03
CA THR A 41 13.29 -27.43 9.96
C THR A 41 13.92 -28.29 8.86
N GLU A 42 14.61 -29.35 9.29
CA GLU A 42 15.00 -30.53 8.51
C GLU A 42 13.75 -31.03 7.75
N VAL A 43 13.68 -31.30 6.44
CA VAL A 43 14.51 -32.18 5.61
C VAL A 43 14.33 -31.75 4.13
N GLY A 44 14.85 -30.58 3.76
CA GLY A 44 15.10 -30.27 2.35
C GLY A 44 16.47 -30.82 1.98
N PHE A 45 16.62 -31.49 0.83
CA PHE A 45 17.95 -31.81 0.28
C PHE A 45 18.68 -30.49 0.06
N GLN A 46 19.45 -30.05 1.06
CA GLN A 46 20.33 -28.89 0.92
C GLN A 46 21.37 -29.29 -0.11
N ARG A 47 21.42 -28.57 -1.22
CA ARG A 47 22.46 -28.77 -2.24
C ARG A 47 23.79 -28.71 -1.50
N PRO A 48 24.65 -29.75 -1.62
CA PRO A 48 25.95 -29.72 -0.97
C PRO A 48 26.69 -28.43 -1.36
N VAL A 49 26.96 -27.59 -0.37
CA VAL A 49 27.77 -26.39 -0.56
C VAL A 49 29.20 -26.84 -0.82
N ARG A 50 29.89 -26.15 -1.73
CA ARG A 50 31.31 -26.42 -2.04
C ARG A 50 32.09 -26.39 -0.73
N GLN A 51 32.70 -27.53 -0.38
CA GLN A 51 33.58 -27.62 0.78
C GLN A 51 34.93 -27.00 0.44
N GLU A 52 35.58 -26.38 1.42
CA GLU A 52 36.95 -25.93 1.29
C GLU A 52 37.87 -27.12 0.96
N PRO A 53 38.86 -26.95 0.06
CA PRO A 53 39.77 -28.03 -0.28
C PRO A 53 40.61 -28.44 0.92
N GLY A 54 40.89 -29.75 1.03
CA GLY A 54 41.76 -30.29 2.06
C GLY A 54 43.16 -29.65 1.99
N LYS A 55 43.74 -29.34 3.16
CA LYS A 55 45.05 -28.68 3.23
C LYS A 55 46.15 -29.61 2.71
N VAL A 56 47.02 -29.09 1.85
CA VAL A 56 48.15 -29.81 1.27
C VAL A 56 49.45 -29.09 1.62
N ARG A 57 50.44 -29.82 2.14
CA ARG A 57 51.80 -29.30 2.38
C ARG A 57 52.72 -29.73 1.24
N LEU A 58 53.74 -28.92 0.96
CA LEU A 58 54.76 -29.17 -0.09
C LEU A 58 54.19 -29.31 -1.51
N GLY A 59 52.93 -28.90 -1.74
CA GLY A 59 52.27 -28.90 -3.04
C GLY A 59 51.62 -30.23 -3.45
N PHE A 60 52.04 -31.37 -2.89
CA PHE A 60 51.49 -32.69 -3.28
C PHE A 60 51.15 -33.62 -2.11
N VAL A 61 51.60 -33.35 -0.88
CA VAL A 61 51.36 -34.23 0.28
C VAL A 61 50.19 -33.70 1.11
N PRO A 62 49.07 -34.43 1.23
CA PRO A 62 47.93 -34.01 2.05
C PRO A 62 48.30 -33.89 3.53
N GLU A 63 47.66 -32.96 4.25
CA GLU A 63 47.81 -32.78 5.70
C GLU A 63 47.48 -34.06 6.48
N GLU A 64 46.55 -34.87 5.98
CA GLU A 64 46.16 -36.15 6.58
C GLU A 64 47.36 -37.09 6.77
N TRP A 65 48.34 -37.04 5.86
CA TRP A 65 49.56 -37.83 5.99
C TRP A 65 50.45 -37.31 7.12
N PHE A 66 50.55 -35.98 7.28
CA PHE A 66 51.25 -35.38 8.42
C PHE A 66 50.56 -35.71 9.74
N GLN A 67 49.22 -35.69 9.77
CA GLN A 67 48.43 -36.01 10.95
C GLN A 67 48.62 -37.47 11.40
N PHE A 68 48.75 -38.39 10.44
CA PHE A 68 49.06 -39.80 10.74
C PHE A 68 50.37 -39.96 11.51
N PHE A 69 51.45 -39.32 11.05
CA PHE A 69 52.76 -39.37 11.73
C PHE A 69 52.80 -38.51 12.99
N TYR A 70 51.98 -37.47 13.10
CA TYR A 70 51.99 -36.56 14.24
C TYR A 70 51.79 -37.29 15.58
N LYS A 71 50.86 -38.25 15.62
CA LYS A 71 50.58 -39.06 16.82
C LYS A 71 51.76 -39.94 17.28
N LYS A 72 52.69 -40.26 16.38
CA LYS A 72 53.78 -41.23 16.66
C LYS A 72 55.15 -40.58 16.75
N THR A 73 55.43 -39.64 15.87
CA THR A 73 56.77 -39.07 15.63
C THR A 73 56.76 -37.53 15.66
N GLY A 74 55.63 -36.91 16.01
CA GLY A 74 55.49 -35.46 16.06
C GLY A 74 55.59 -34.79 14.68
N VAL A 75 55.76 -33.47 14.66
CA VAL A 75 55.80 -32.64 13.43
C VAL A 75 57.00 -32.99 12.54
N THR A 76 58.13 -33.38 13.14
CA THR A 76 59.37 -33.70 12.41
C THR A 76 59.35 -35.09 11.77
N GLY A 77 58.43 -35.97 12.18
CA GLY A 77 58.30 -37.33 11.68
C GLY A 77 58.20 -37.44 10.15
N PRO A 78 57.21 -36.81 9.50
CA PRO A 78 57.08 -36.81 8.04
C PRO A 78 58.33 -36.30 7.30
N TYR A 79 58.96 -35.25 7.82
CA TYR A 79 60.12 -34.63 7.18
C TYR A 79 61.36 -35.52 7.30
N THR A 80 61.60 -36.09 8.48
CA THR A 80 62.70 -37.04 8.71
C THR A 80 62.49 -38.34 7.96
N PHE A 81 61.25 -38.82 7.85
CA PHE A 81 60.92 -39.96 7.00
C PHE A 81 61.17 -39.68 5.53
N ALA A 82 60.73 -38.53 5.00
CA ALA A 82 60.96 -38.16 3.61
C ALA A 82 62.47 -38.04 3.29
N PHE A 83 63.26 -37.45 4.20
CA PHE A 83 64.71 -37.36 4.07
C PHE A 83 65.38 -38.73 4.08
N THR A 84 65.07 -39.56 5.09
CA THR A 84 65.67 -40.90 5.23
C THR A 84 65.28 -41.84 4.09
N LEU A 85 64.03 -41.79 3.63
CA LEU A 85 63.57 -42.55 2.47
C LEU A 85 64.29 -42.10 1.19
N SER A 86 64.45 -40.79 0.99
CA SER A 86 65.19 -40.25 -0.16
C SER A 86 66.66 -40.69 -0.14
N THR A 87 67.35 -40.57 0.99
CA THR A 87 68.74 -41.05 1.14
C THR A 87 68.86 -42.55 0.91
N TYR A 88 67.88 -43.34 1.38
CA TYR A 88 67.84 -44.79 1.14
C TYR A 88 67.68 -45.13 -0.34
N LEU A 89 66.77 -44.46 -1.05
CA LEU A 89 66.53 -44.67 -2.48
C LEU A 89 67.77 -44.35 -3.33
N VAL A 90 68.49 -43.27 -2.99
CA VAL A 90 69.76 -42.91 -3.65
C VAL A 90 70.87 -43.91 -3.29
N SER A 91 71.01 -44.28 -2.01
CA SER A 91 72.05 -45.20 -1.55
C SER A 91 71.90 -46.63 -2.09
N LYS A 92 70.66 -47.06 -2.40
CA LYS A 92 70.37 -48.37 -2.98
C LYS A 92 70.25 -48.34 -4.50
N GLU A 93 70.55 -47.21 -5.13
CA GLU A 93 70.44 -47.01 -6.59
C GLU A 93 69.07 -47.40 -7.15
N ILE A 94 68.02 -47.41 -6.31
CA ILE A 94 66.63 -47.56 -6.75
C ILE A 94 66.21 -46.27 -7.47
N TYR A 95 66.78 -45.14 -7.06
CA TYR A 95 66.70 -43.87 -7.75
C TYR A 95 68.07 -43.48 -8.30
N VAL A 96 68.33 -43.85 -9.56
CA VAL A 96 69.61 -43.58 -10.26
C VAL A 96 69.63 -42.15 -10.79
N LEU A 97 70.70 -41.41 -10.46
CA LEU A 97 70.89 -40.02 -10.90
C LEU A 97 71.50 -39.97 -12.31
N GLU A 98 70.71 -40.32 -13.32
CA GLU A 98 71.13 -40.24 -14.72
C GLU A 98 71.11 -38.79 -15.27
N HIS A 99 71.53 -38.61 -16.52
CA HIS A 99 71.52 -37.31 -17.20
C HIS A 99 70.12 -36.65 -17.19
N GLU A 100 69.04 -37.43 -17.19
CA GLU A 100 67.67 -36.90 -17.13
C GLU A 100 67.29 -36.30 -15.76
N TYR A 101 67.98 -36.66 -14.68
CA TYR A 101 67.71 -36.15 -13.33
C TYR A 101 67.84 -34.62 -13.26
N TYR A 102 68.89 -34.05 -13.85
CA TYR A 102 69.14 -32.61 -13.84
C TYR A 102 68.09 -31.86 -14.69
N THR A 103 67.66 -32.45 -15.79
CA THR A 103 66.55 -31.94 -16.61
C THR A 103 65.25 -31.91 -15.78
N GLY A 104 64.91 -33.01 -15.08
CA GLY A 104 63.76 -33.08 -14.18
C GLY A 104 63.81 -32.04 -13.06
N LEU A 105 64.97 -31.85 -12.44
CA LEU A 105 65.16 -30.84 -11.39
C LEU A 105 64.90 -29.41 -11.91
N SER A 106 65.42 -29.07 -13.08
CA SER A 106 65.18 -27.75 -13.69
C SER A 106 63.70 -27.51 -14.03
N LEU A 107 62.98 -28.54 -14.50
CA LEU A 107 61.55 -28.48 -14.78
C LEU A 107 60.73 -28.28 -13.50
N ILE A 108 61.07 -28.98 -12.41
CA ILE A 108 60.41 -28.83 -11.10
C ILE A 108 60.58 -27.40 -10.57
N ILE A 109 61.79 -26.83 -10.65
CA ILE A 109 62.04 -25.45 -10.21
C ILE A 109 61.21 -24.46 -11.03
N MET A 110 61.15 -24.65 -12.35
CA MET A 110 60.35 -23.82 -13.24
C MET A 110 58.85 -23.93 -12.91
N TRP A 111 58.34 -25.12 -12.66
CA TRP A 111 56.96 -25.35 -12.22
C TRP A 111 56.63 -24.67 -10.89
N VAL A 112 57.49 -24.81 -9.87
CA VAL A 112 57.29 -24.15 -8.57
C VAL A 112 57.27 -22.63 -8.72
N TYR A 113 58.15 -22.06 -9.55
CA TYR A 113 58.16 -20.64 -9.84
C TYR A 113 56.88 -20.18 -10.57
N GLY A 114 56.44 -20.94 -11.58
CA GLY A 114 55.20 -20.67 -12.32
C GLY A 114 53.97 -20.68 -11.42
N ILE A 115 53.82 -21.71 -10.57
CA ILE A 115 52.69 -21.82 -9.64
C ILE A 115 52.69 -20.67 -8.63
N LYS A 116 53.84 -20.29 -8.07
CA LYS A 116 53.91 -19.20 -7.09
C LYS A 116 53.63 -17.82 -7.67
N THR A 117 54.02 -17.57 -8.92
CA THR A 117 53.87 -16.24 -9.55
C THR A 117 52.54 -16.05 -10.27
N LEU A 118 52.04 -17.10 -10.94
CA LEU A 118 50.79 -17.05 -11.72
C LEU A 118 49.59 -17.55 -10.92
N GLY A 119 49.81 -18.41 -9.92
CA GLY A 119 48.73 -19.00 -9.09
C GLY A 119 47.82 -17.95 -8.45
N PRO A 120 48.34 -16.94 -7.72
CA PRO A 120 47.50 -15.92 -7.08
C PRO A 120 46.69 -15.09 -8.09
N LYS A 121 47.27 -14.80 -9.27
CA LYS A 121 46.59 -14.03 -10.31
C LYS A 121 45.46 -14.84 -10.95
N LEU A 122 45.70 -16.12 -11.20
CA LEU A 122 44.69 -17.02 -11.76
C LEU A 122 43.56 -17.29 -10.76
N ALA A 123 43.89 -17.49 -9.48
CA ALA A 123 42.89 -17.65 -8.41
C ALA A 123 41.98 -16.42 -8.32
N ALA A 124 42.56 -15.21 -8.24
CA ALA A 124 41.78 -13.98 -8.18
C ALA A 124 40.91 -13.74 -9.43
N TYR A 125 41.36 -14.19 -10.60
CA TYR A 125 40.56 -14.12 -11.83
C TYR A 125 39.36 -15.07 -11.80
N LEU A 126 39.58 -16.32 -11.37
CA LEU A 126 38.52 -17.33 -11.24
C LEU A 126 37.51 -16.96 -10.15
N ASP A 127 37.98 -16.45 -9.00
CA ASP A 127 37.11 -16.01 -7.91
C ASP A 127 36.22 -14.85 -8.37
N LYS A 128 36.78 -13.89 -9.12
CA LYS A 128 36.01 -12.77 -9.68
C LYS A 128 34.90 -13.23 -10.65
N GLU A 129 35.19 -14.23 -11.49
CA GLU A 129 34.20 -14.77 -12.42
C GLU A 129 33.04 -15.44 -11.65
N ILE A 130 33.35 -16.20 -10.60
CA ILE A 130 32.33 -16.81 -9.73
C ILE A 130 31.50 -15.73 -9.02
N ASP A 131 32.14 -14.68 -8.49
CA ASP A 131 31.46 -13.57 -7.83
C ASP A 131 30.50 -12.83 -8.79
N GLU A 132 30.91 -12.63 -10.05
CA GLU A 132 30.08 -12.00 -11.08
C GLU A 132 28.86 -12.87 -11.43
N PHE A 133 29.06 -14.18 -11.57
CA PHE A 133 27.95 -15.13 -11.77
C PHE A 133 26.98 -15.12 -10.58
N GLU A 134 27.49 -15.19 -9.34
CA GLU A 134 26.65 -15.18 -8.15
C GLU A 134 25.89 -13.86 -8.01
N LYS A 135 26.55 -12.74 -8.29
CA LYS A 135 25.92 -11.41 -8.30
C LYS A 135 24.79 -11.32 -9.31
N GLY A 136 25.00 -11.77 -10.55
CA GLY A 136 23.96 -11.76 -11.58
C GLY A 136 22.73 -12.59 -11.20
N TRP A 137 22.93 -13.73 -10.53
CA TRP A 137 21.84 -14.57 -10.04
C TRP A 137 21.10 -13.91 -8.87
N ASN A 138 21.82 -13.30 -7.93
CA ASN A 138 21.22 -12.59 -6.80
C ASN A 138 20.44 -11.35 -7.27
N GLU A 139 20.99 -10.58 -8.21
CA GLU A 139 20.34 -9.41 -8.80
C GLU A 139 19.05 -9.80 -9.54
N SER A 140 19.09 -10.83 -10.40
CA SER A 140 17.87 -11.32 -11.07
C SER A 140 16.80 -11.77 -10.08
N ARG A 141 17.19 -12.40 -8.97
CA ARG A 141 16.24 -12.81 -7.92
C ARG A 141 15.65 -11.60 -7.20
N GLU A 142 16.43 -10.56 -6.93
CA GLU A 142 15.96 -9.32 -6.30
C GLU A 142 15.02 -8.56 -7.23
N GLU A 143 15.36 -8.45 -8.52
CA GLU A 143 14.51 -7.84 -9.54
C GLU A 143 13.16 -8.57 -9.66
N GLN A 144 13.17 -9.91 -9.69
CA GLN A 144 11.94 -10.70 -9.70
C GLN A 144 11.08 -10.46 -8.45
N LYS A 145 11.71 -10.39 -7.26
CA LYS A 145 10.99 -10.07 -6.02
C LYS A 145 10.39 -8.67 -6.06
N ALA A 146 11.11 -7.69 -6.57
CA ALA A 146 10.63 -6.32 -6.71
C ALA A 146 9.43 -6.24 -7.69
N ALA A 147 9.56 -6.87 -8.87
CA ALA A 147 8.50 -6.92 -9.86
C ALA A 147 7.23 -7.60 -9.32
N LEU A 148 7.36 -8.72 -8.59
CA LEU A 148 6.23 -9.38 -7.94
C LEU A 148 5.61 -8.51 -6.84
N SER A 149 6.43 -7.85 -6.02
CA SER A 149 5.95 -6.91 -5.00
C SER A 149 5.14 -5.77 -5.61
N ASP A 150 5.60 -5.20 -6.73
CA ASP A 150 4.89 -4.09 -7.38
C ASP A 150 3.60 -4.56 -8.05
N GLN A 151 3.58 -5.75 -8.64
CA GLN A 151 2.34 -6.37 -9.13
C GLN A 151 1.31 -6.59 -8.01
N ILE A 152 1.75 -7.01 -6.83
CA ILE A 152 0.88 -7.17 -5.65
C ILE A 152 0.26 -5.82 -5.25
N LYS A 153 1.06 -4.76 -5.16
CA LYS A 153 0.56 -3.41 -4.83
C LYS A 153 -0.44 -2.88 -5.85
N ASP A 154 -0.17 -3.10 -7.14
CA ASP A 154 -1.08 -2.70 -8.21
C ASP A 154 -2.40 -3.46 -8.14
N GLU A 155 -2.37 -4.76 -7.82
CA GLU A 155 -3.57 -5.57 -7.64
C GLU A 155 -4.36 -5.13 -6.39
N GLU A 156 -3.70 -4.84 -5.27
CA GLU A 156 -4.34 -4.27 -4.07
C GLU A 156 -5.04 -2.94 -4.38
N LYS A 157 -4.40 -2.06 -5.16
CA LYS A 157 -4.99 -0.79 -5.60
C LYS A 157 -6.20 -1.01 -6.52
N ASN A 158 -6.15 -2.01 -7.39
CA ASN A 158 -7.28 -2.37 -8.24
C ASN A 158 -8.46 -2.89 -7.39
N GLN A 159 -8.19 -3.75 -6.41
CA GLN A 159 -9.21 -4.24 -5.47
C GLN A 159 -9.87 -3.09 -4.71
N TRP A 160 -9.07 -2.16 -4.16
CA TRP A 160 -9.58 -0.96 -3.49
C TRP A 160 -10.44 -0.10 -4.42
N SER A 161 -10.01 0.06 -5.67
CA SER A 161 -10.77 0.83 -6.68
C SER A 161 -12.11 0.18 -7.01
N VAL A 162 -12.17 -1.16 -7.07
CA VAL A 162 -13.41 -1.91 -7.28
C VAL A 162 -14.35 -1.77 -6.08
N GLU A 163 -13.82 -1.84 -4.86
CA GLU A 163 -14.61 -1.58 -3.64
C GLU A 163 -15.19 -0.16 -3.64
N GLY A 164 -14.40 0.83 -4.05
CA GLY A 164 -14.85 2.22 -4.20
C GLY A 164 -16.00 2.39 -5.21
N GLN A 165 -16.09 1.55 -6.24
CA GLN A 165 -17.23 1.59 -7.18
C GLN A 165 -18.55 1.17 -6.51
N ASN A 166 -18.53 0.20 -5.60
CA ASN A 166 -19.72 -0.20 -4.86
C ASN A 166 -20.24 0.95 -3.99
N VAL A 167 -19.33 1.61 -3.27
CA VAL A 167 -19.66 2.80 -2.46
C VAL A 167 -20.21 3.93 -3.33
N LEU A 168 -19.64 4.15 -4.52
CA LEU A 168 -20.16 5.15 -5.45
C LEU A 168 -21.58 4.84 -5.95
N VAL A 169 -21.89 3.57 -6.21
CA VAL A 169 -23.23 3.14 -6.62
C VAL A 169 -24.22 3.31 -5.46
N GLU A 170 -23.83 2.98 -4.24
CA GLU A 170 -24.63 3.18 -3.04
C GLU A 170 -24.92 4.67 -2.80
N ALA A 171 -23.89 5.52 -2.82
CA ALA A 171 -24.04 6.96 -2.67
C ALA A 171 -24.96 7.56 -3.75
N LYS A 172 -24.89 7.07 -4.99
CA LYS A 172 -25.81 7.49 -6.06
C LYS A 172 -27.25 7.07 -5.77
N ARG A 173 -27.47 5.85 -5.28
CA ARG A 173 -28.80 5.36 -4.92
C ARG A 173 -29.40 6.19 -3.79
N GLU A 174 -28.62 6.46 -2.74
CA GLU A 174 -29.03 7.31 -1.63
C GLU A 174 -29.32 8.75 -2.06
N ASN A 175 -28.49 9.32 -2.94
CA ASN A 175 -28.71 10.67 -3.46
C ASN A 175 -30.05 10.78 -4.22
N VAL A 176 -30.37 9.79 -5.06
CA VAL A 176 -31.68 9.75 -5.76
C VAL A 176 -32.83 9.58 -4.77
N ALA A 177 -32.68 8.76 -3.73
CA ALA A 177 -33.69 8.61 -2.69
C ALA A 177 -33.92 9.93 -1.92
N LEU A 178 -32.85 10.63 -1.54
CA LEU A 178 -32.92 11.93 -0.88
C LEU A 178 -33.59 12.98 -1.79
N GLN A 179 -33.27 13.01 -3.09
CA GLN A 179 -33.94 13.91 -4.04
C GLN A 179 -35.43 13.62 -4.14
N LEU A 180 -35.83 12.35 -4.13
CA LEU A 180 -37.24 11.94 -4.18
C LEU A 180 -37.98 12.40 -2.91
N GLU A 181 -37.39 12.19 -1.74
CA GLU A 181 -37.97 12.66 -0.47
C GLU A 181 -38.04 14.19 -0.39
N ALA A 182 -37.01 14.89 -0.86
CA ALA A 182 -36.99 16.35 -0.91
C ALA A 182 -38.15 16.89 -1.76
N ASN A 183 -38.33 16.36 -2.98
CA ASN A 183 -39.44 16.72 -3.86
C ASN A 183 -40.80 16.41 -3.22
N TYR A 184 -40.93 15.28 -2.53
CA TYR A 184 -42.17 14.92 -1.84
C TYR A 184 -42.50 15.92 -0.72
N ARG A 185 -41.51 16.27 0.12
CA ARG A 185 -41.68 17.26 1.19
C ARG A 185 -41.97 18.66 0.65
N GLU A 186 -41.30 19.05 -0.44
CA GLU A 186 -41.55 20.32 -1.12
C GLU A 186 -43.00 20.43 -1.59
N ARG A 187 -43.54 19.38 -2.23
CA ARG A 187 -44.94 19.33 -2.66
C ARG A 187 -45.92 19.47 -1.48
N ILE A 188 -45.65 18.82 -0.35
CA ILE A 188 -46.48 18.95 0.86
C ILE A 188 -46.43 20.38 1.39
N ILE A 189 -45.24 20.97 1.50
CA ILE A 189 -45.06 22.34 1.98
C ILE A 189 -45.74 23.34 1.04
N GLN A 190 -45.69 23.09 -0.27
CA GLN A 190 -46.38 23.92 -1.25
C GLN A 190 -47.90 23.89 -1.03
N VAL A 191 -48.50 22.70 -0.88
CA VAL A 191 -49.95 22.58 -0.60
C VAL A 191 -50.30 23.25 0.73
N TYR A 192 -49.50 23.01 1.77
CA TYR A 192 -49.70 23.62 3.08
C TYR A 192 -49.65 25.16 3.02
N SER A 193 -48.66 25.73 2.33
CA SER A 193 -48.51 27.18 2.21
C SER A 193 -49.65 27.82 1.41
N GLU A 194 -50.15 27.16 0.35
CA GLU A 194 -51.31 27.63 -0.40
C GLU A 194 -52.60 27.60 0.44
N VAL A 195 -52.86 26.52 1.18
CA VAL A 195 -54.03 26.44 2.08
C VAL A 195 -53.94 27.50 3.18
N LYS A 196 -52.77 27.67 3.79
CA LYS A 196 -52.53 28.71 4.79
C LYS A 196 -52.80 30.10 4.21
N LYS A 197 -52.31 30.39 3.00
CA LYS A 197 -52.54 31.67 2.33
C LYS A 197 -54.02 31.97 2.10
N ARG A 198 -54.84 30.96 1.78
CA ARG A 198 -56.30 31.11 1.68
C ARG A 198 -56.94 31.42 3.03
N LEU A 199 -56.51 30.76 4.10
CA LEU A 199 -57.03 30.97 5.44
C LEU A 199 -56.62 32.36 5.98
N ASP A 200 -55.35 32.72 5.86
CA ASP A 200 -54.82 34.03 6.25
C ASP A 200 -55.57 35.16 5.50
N TYR A 201 -55.85 34.97 4.21
CA TYR A 201 -56.66 35.91 3.43
C TYR A 201 -58.08 36.09 4.00
N GLN A 202 -58.75 35.02 4.43
CA GLN A 202 -60.08 35.10 5.03
C GLN A 202 -60.05 35.82 6.38
N VAL A 203 -59.05 35.53 7.23
CA VAL A 203 -58.86 36.20 8.53
C VAL A 203 -58.59 37.70 8.32
N GLU A 204 -57.71 38.06 7.39
CA GLU A 204 -57.43 39.45 7.08
C GLU A 204 -58.66 40.19 6.52
N LYS A 205 -59.44 39.54 5.65
CA LYS A 205 -60.70 40.11 5.16
C LYS A 205 -61.65 40.42 6.33
N GLN A 206 -61.82 39.50 7.27
CA GLN A 206 -62.66 39.73 8.46
C GLN A 206 -62.13 40.86 9.35
N ASN A 207 -60.81 40.93 9.54
CA ASN A 207 -60.18 42.01 10.30
C ASN A 207 -60.38 43.38 9.64
N ILE A 208 -60.28 43.45 8.30
CA ILE A 208 -60.52 44.66 7.52
C ILE A 208 -62.00 45.07 7.60
N GLU A 209 -62.94 44.14 7.41
CA GLU A 209 -64.37 44.41 7.53
C GLU A 209 -64.71 44.98 8.91
N ARG A 210 -64.25 44.35 10.00
CA ARG A 210 -64.42 44.86 11.37
C ARG A 210 -63.85 46.26 11.53
N ARG A 211 -62.67 46.54 10.98
CA ARG A 211 -62.03 47.85 11.03
C ARG A 211 -62.84 48.91 10.26
N ILE A 212 -63.39 48.56 9.10
CA ILE A 212 -64.25 49.45 8.30
C ILE A 212 -65.56 49.73 9.05
N THR A 213 -66.23 48.70 9.58
CA THR A 213 -67.46 48.87 10.37
C THR A 213 -67.20 49.73 11.60
N GLN A 214 -66.10 49.52 12.30
CA GLN A 214 -65.72 50.35 13.45
C GLN A 214 -65.50 51.81 13.06
N LYS A 215 -64.77 52.08 11.97
CA LYS A 215 -64.58 53.45 11.47
C LYS A 215 -65.91 54.10 11.10
N ASN A 216 -66.74 53.42 10.32
CA ASN A 216 -68.06 53.92 9.92
C ASN A 216 -68.96 54.20 11.14
N LEU A 217 -68.93 53.32 12.15
CA LEU A 217 -69.67 53.53 13.40
C LEU A 217 -69.16 54.75 14.17
N VAL A 218 -67.84 54.92 14.29
CA VAL A 218 -67.25 56.09 14.94
C VAL A 218 -67.62 57.36 14.18
N ASP A 219 -67.49 57.38 12.86
CA ASP A 219 -67.84 58.52 12.02
C ASP A 219 -69.34 58.87 12.14
N TRP A 220 -70.22 57.87 12.14
CA TRP A 220 -71.65 58.06 12.34
C TRP A 220 -71.99 58.61 13.72
N VAL A 221 -71.38 58.07 14.79
CA VAL A 221 -71.56 58.56 16.16
C VAL A 221 -71.07 60.01 16.26
N VAL A 222 -69.88 60.32 15.73
CA VAL A 222 -69.34 61.69 15.73
C VAL A 222 -70.26 62.65 14.96
N ALA A 223 -70.74 62.25 13.77
CA ALA A 223 -71.68 63.05 12.99
C ALA A 223 -73.00 63.26 13.73
N LYS A 224 -73.55 62.21 14.36
CA LYS A 224 -74.80 62.29 15.12
C LYS A 224 -74.65 63.17 16.37
N VAL A 225 -73.56 63.02 17.12
CA VAL A 225 -73.24 63.87 18.28
C VAL A 225 -73.11 65.32 17.85
N ARG A 226 -72.35 65.62 16.80
CA ARG A 226 -72.24 66.99 16.24
C ARG A 226 -73.60 67.54 15.81
N SER A 227 -74.47 66.73 15.21
CA SER A 227 -75.81 67.17 14.82
C SER A 227 -76.78 67.36 16.01
N SER A 228 -76.54 66.67 17.13
CA SER A 228 -77.39 66.74 18.32
C SER A 228 -77.03 67.90 19.27
N ILE A 229 -75.80 68.43 19.15
CA ILE A 229 -75.37 69.61 19.89
C ILE A 229 -76.10 70.82 19.30
N THR A 230 -77.06 71.34 20.07
CA THR A 230 -77.75 72.59 19.71
C THR A 230 -76.90 73.79 20.12
N PRO A 231 -76.97 74.95 19.42
CA PRO A 231 -76.18 76.13 19.77
C PRO A 231 -76.38 76.61 21.22
N ASP A 232 -77.56 76.33 21.79
CA ASP A 232 -77.88 76.67 23.19
C ASP A 232 -77.17 75.74 24.19
N GLN A 233 -76.97 74.46 23.84
CA GLN A 233 -76.17 73.54 24.65
C GLN A 233 -74.67 73.88 24.64
N GLU A 234 -74.14 74.40 23.53
CA GLU A 234 -72.74 74.90 23.50
C GLU A 234 -72.55 76.06 24.46
N LYS A 235 -73.48 77.03 24.48
CA LYS A 235 -73.44 78.14 25.45
C LYS A 235 -73.53 77.66 26.89
N GLN A 236 -74.40 76.68 27.18
CA GLN A 236 -74.49 76.09 28.52
C GLN A 236 -73.21 75.36 28.93
N ASN A 237 -72.57 74.64 28.00
CA ASN A 237 -71.27 74.00 28.26
C ASN A 237 -70.17 75.03 28.50
N ILE A 238 -70.11 76.13 27.74
CA ILE A 238 -69.16 77.23 27.99
C ILE A 238 -69.37 77.83 29.38
N ASN A 239 -70.63 78.08 29.77
CA ASN A 239 -70.95 78.58 31.11
C ASN A 239 -70.54 77.58 32.20
N LYS A 240 -70.72 76.27 31.96
CA LYS A 240 -70.23 75.23 32.87
C LYS A 240 -68.71 75.25 32.99
N CYS A 241 -67.97 75.38 31.88
CA CYS A 241 -66.51 75.50 31.90
C CYS A 241 -66.05 76.77 32.64
N ILE A 242 -66.75 77.89 32.48
CA ILE A 242 -66.48 79.12 33.24
C ILE A 242 -66.71 78.87 34.74
N ASN A 243 -67.78 78.17 35.10
CA ASN A 243 -68.04 77.81 36.50
C ASN A 243 -66.97 76.86 37.04
N ASP A 244 -66.57 75.83 36.30
CA ASP A 244 -65.54 74.87 36.71
C ASP A 244 -64.16 75.55 36.85
N LEU A 245 -63.82 76.48 35.96
CA LEU A 245 -62.63 77.33 36.10
C LEU A 245 -62.74 78.27 37.30
N SER A 246 -63.91 78.82 37.58
CA SER A 246 -64.14 79.67 38.76
C SER A 246 -64.02 78.89 40.07
N LEU A 247 -64.37 77.59 40.05
CA LEU A 247 -64.22 76.69 41.18
C LEU A 247 -62.75 76.29 41.37
N LEU A 248 -62.04 75.97 40.28
CA LEU A 248 -60.60 75.71 40.31
C LEU A 248 -59.76 76.93 40.72
N ALA A 249 -60.19 78.15 40.37
CA ALA A 249 -59.52 79.40 40.76
C ALA A 249 -59.84 79.85 42.20
N LYS A 250 -60.84 79.24 42.85
CA LYS A 250 -61.16 79.44 44.27
C LYS A 250 -60.45 78.43 45.20
N ALA A 251 -59.87 77.37 44.64
CA ALA A 251 -58.96 76.46 45.33
C ALA A 251 -57.54 77.03 45.29
#